data_AF-A0A7W1DBX4-F1
#
_entry.id   AF-A0A7W1DBX4-F1
#
_cell.length_a   1.000
_cell.length_b   1.000
_cell.length_c   1.000
_cell.angle_alpha   90.00
_cell.angle_beta   90.00
_cell.angle_gamma   90.00
#
_symmetry.space_group_name_H-M   'P 1'
#
loop_
_entity.id
_entity.type
_entity.pdbx_description
1 polymer ?
#
loop_
_entity_poly.entity_id
_entity_poly.type
_entity_poly.pdbx_seq_one_letter_code
_entity_poly.pdbx_strand_id
1 'polypeptide(L)'
;MAKHEKTFVDYDKPYETNLIGFRGVIYFGVGLFLLIVVTFGLMWFLQNIMEEQAIEAKDQKNPMAMNEQERLPPEPRLQAAPGFGVDSVPGRVNLELNAPQSEYRELHQQWEKIWKDGQTDPQTGTVISLPIEQAKENFLQENVKSDSSEKEQKMLKDSRSMFSSSSAGRVASDVRR
;
A
#
# COMPACT_ATOMS: atom_id res chain seq x y z
N MET A 1 -28.29 -21.43 -55.71
CA MET A 1 -29.76 -21.43 -55.92
C MET A 1 -30.38 -22.35 -54.88
N ALA A 2 -30.96 -21.80 -53.82
CA ALA A 2 -31.74 -22.60 -52.88
C ALA A 2 -33.05 -23.00 -53.59
N LYS A 3 -33.29 -24.31 -53.76
CA LYS A 3 -34.60 -24.79 -54.21
C LYS A 3 -35.56 -24.60 -53.04
N HIS A 4 -36.40 -23.57 -53.09
CA HIS A 4 -37.56 -23.49 -52.22
C HIS A 4 -38.59 -24.50 -52.72
N GLU A 5 -38.57 -25.69 -52.15
CA GLU A 5 -39.73 -26.56 -52.21
C GLU A 5 -40.88 -25.86 -51.48
N LYS A 6 -42.01 -25.68 -52.17
CA LYS A 6 -43.23 -25.17 -51.54
C LYS A 6 -43.68 -26.24 -50.55
N THR A 7 -43.43 -26.01 -49.26
CA THR A 7 -43.91 -26.88 -48.20
C THR A 7 -45.43 -26.81 -48.19
N PHE A 8 -46.09 -27.88 -48.60
CA PHE A 8 -47.53 -28.01 -48.45
C PHE A 8 -47.86 -28.12 -46.96
N VAL A 9 -48.77 -27.27 -46.49
CA VAL A 9 -49.29 -27.33 -45.11
C VAL A 9 -50.23 -28.53 -45.02
N ASP A 10 -49.84 -29.51 -44.23
CA ASP A 10 -50.61 -30.71 -43.95
C ASP A 10 -51.63 -30.41 -42.84
N TYR A 11 -52.88 -30.13 -43.22
CA TYR A 11 -53.94 -29.70 -42.30
C TYR A 11 -54.39 -30.77 -41.29
N ASP A 12 -53.96 -32.02 -41.46
CA ASP A 12 -54.29 -33.13 -40.56
C ASP A 12 -53.35 -33.19 -39.33
N LYS A 13 -52.31 -32.35 -39.27
CA LYS A 13 -51.40 -32.26 -38.12
C LYS A 13 -51.58 -30.93 -37.37
N PRO A 14 -51.72 -30.94 -36.03
CA PRO A 14 -51.94 -29.73 -35.24
C PRO A 14 -50.69 -28.85 -35.06
N TYR A 15 -49.55 -29.21 -35.65
CA TYR A 15 -48.30 -28.45 -35.59
C TYR A 15 -47.50 -28.55 -36.89
N GLU A 16 -46.78 -27.48 -37.23
CA GLU A 16 -45.90 -27.44 -38.40
C GLU A 16 -44.58 -28.18 -38.12
N THR A 17 -44.19 -29.07 -39.02
CA THR A 17 -42.87 -29.74 -38.95
C THR A 17 -41.81 -28.82 -39.53
N ASN A 18 -41.03 -28.16 -38.67
CA ASN A 18 -39.86 -27.37 -39.07
C ASN A 18 -38.74 -28.31 -39.54
N LEU A 19 -38.68 -28.57 -40.85
CA LEU A 19 -37.57 -29.29 -41.48
C LEU A 19 -36.33 -28.38 -41.52
N ILE A 20 -35.54 -28.44 -40.46
CA ILE A 20 -34.27 -27.70 -40.37
C ILE A 20 -33.31 -28.26 -41.42
N GLY A 21 -32.73 -27.37 -42.23
CA GLY A 21 -31.70 -27.70 -43.22
C GLY A 21 -30.36 -28.10 -42.58
N PHE A 22 -30.34 -29.22 -41.85
CA PHE A 22 -29.22 -29.68 -41.02
C PHE A 22 -27.89 -29.75 -41.78
N ARG A 23 -27.94 -30.19 -43.05
CA ARG A 23 -26.75 -30.20 -43.93
C ARG A 23 -26.16 -28.80 -44.13
N GLY A 24 -27.00 -27.78 -44.32
CA GLY A 24 -26.55 -26.39 -44.48
C GLY A 24 -25.90 -25.85 -43.22
N VAL A 25 -26.47 -26.15 -42.05
CA VAL A 25 -25.91 -25.76 -40.75
C VAL A 25 -24.55 -26.42 -40.52
N ILE A 26 -24.40 -27.70 -40.86
CA ILE A 26 -23.11 -28.40 -40.75
C ILE A 26 -22.05 -27.78 -41.68
N TYR A 27 -22.37 -27.57 -42.96
CA TYR A 27 -21.41 -26.95 -43.89
C TYR A 27 -21.02 -25.54 -43.46
N PHE A 28 -21.96 -24.76 -42.92
CA PHE A 28 -21.68 -23.45 -42.36
C PHE A 28 -20.75 -23.54 -41.14
N GLY A 29 -21.01 -24.46 -40.22
CA GLY A 29 -20.18 -24.68 -39.04
C GLY A 29 -18.75 -25.10 -39.39
N VAL A 30 -18.59 -26.02 -40.35
CA VAL A 30 -17.28 -26.45 -40.85
C VAL A 30 -16.56 -25.31 -41.55
N GLY A 31 -17.26 -24.53 -42.37
CA GLY A 31 -16.69 -23.35 -43.04
C GLY A 31 -16.22 -22.29 -42.05
N LEU A 32 -17.01 -22.01 -41.01
CA LEU A 32 -16.66 -21.08 -39.95
C LEU A 32 -15.45 -21.58 -39.15
N PHE A 33 -15.43 -22.87 -38.80
CA PHE A 33 -14.30 -23.47 -38.09
C PHE A 33 -13.00 -23.37 -38.90
N LEU A 34 -13.05 -23.69 -40.20
CA LEU A 34 -11.88 -23.57 -41.09
C LEU A 34 -11.39 -22.12 -41.16
N LEU A 35 -12.30 -21.15 -41.29
CA LEU A 35 -11.95 -19.73 -41.30
C LEU A 35 -11.25 -19.31 -40.00
N ILE A 36 -11.74 -19.76 -38.84
CA ILE A 36 -11.10 -19.51 -37.54
C ILE A 36 -9.68 -20.07 -37.51
N VAL A 37 -9.48 -21.33 -37.91
CA VAL A 37 -8.14 -21.94 -37.93
C VAL A 37 -7.19 -21.16 -38.83
N VAL A 38 -7.66 -20.73 -39.99
CA VAL A 38 -6.87 -19.91 -40.93
C VAL A 38 -6.52 -18.55 -40.31
N THR A 39 -7.47 -17.83 -39.71
CA THR A 39 -7.18 -16.52 -39.11
C THR A 39 -6.20 -16.62 -37.95
N PHE A 40 -6.32 -17.62 -37.08
CA PHE A 40 -5.34 -17.88 -36.02
C PHE A 40 -3.97 -18.21 -36.58
N GLY A 41 -3.89 -19.01 -37.65
CA GLY A 41 -2.63 -19.31 -38.34
C GLY A 41 -1.95 -18.06 -38.91
N LEU A 42 -2.72 -17.17 -39.54
CA LEU A 42 -2.20 -15.89 -40.04
C LEU A 42 -1.73 -14.96 -38.91
N MET A 43 -2.48 -14.87 -37.82
CA MET A 43 -2.09 -14.06 -36.65
C MET A 43 -0.81 -14.59 -36.01
N TRP A 44 -0.70 -15.91 -35.84
CA TRP A 44 0.51 -16.55 -35.32
C TRP A 44 1.72 -16.27 -36.22
N PHE A 45 1.55 -16.39 -37.54
CA PHE A 45 2.62 -16.07 -38.50
C PHE A 45 3.04 -14.59 -38.43
N LEU A 46 2.07 -13.67 -38.38
CA LEU A 46 2.36 -12.24 -38.27
C LEU A 46 3.06 -11.90 -36.95
N GLN A 47 2.65 -12.54 -35.85
CA GLN A 47 3.31 -12.37 -34.56
C GLN A 47 4.78 -12.79 -34.60
N ASN A 48 5.11 -13.93 -35.22
CA ASN A 48 6.50 -14.38 -35.34
C ASN A 48 7.37 -13.35 -36.07
N ILE A 49 6.86 -12.75 -37.17
CA ILE A 49 7.58 -11.69 -37.89
C ILE A 49 7.80 -10.46 -37.01
N MET A 50 6.78 -10.04 -36.26
CA MET A 50 6.89 -8.89 -35.37
C MET A 50 7.84 -9.15 -34.20
N GLU A 51 7.89 -10.38 -33.69
CA GLU A 51 8.83 -10.78 -32.64
C GLU A 51 10.28 -10.74 -33.14
N GLU A 52 10.55 -11.25 -34.34
CA GLU A 52 11.86 -11.14 -34.99
C GLU A 52 12.29 -9.67 -35.12
N GLN A 53 11.42 -8.81 -35.66
CA GLN A 53 11.68 -7.37 -35.76
C GLN A 53 11.90 -6.70 -34.40
N ALA A 54 11.14 -7.09 -33.37
CA ALA A 54 11.28 -6.54 -32.03
C ALA A 54 12.60 -6.98 -31.36
N ILE A 55 13.08 -8.19 -31.63
CA ILE A 55 14.39 -8.67 -31.17
C ILE A 55 15.50 -7.86 -31.85
N GLU A 56 15.44 -7.67 -33.17
CA GLU A 56 16.41 -6.86 -33.91
C GLU A 56 16.40 -5.39 -33.46
N ALA A 57 15.22 -4.82 -33.20
CA ALA A 57 15.06 -3.44 -32.75
C ALA A 57 15.47 -3.22 -31.29
N LYS A 58 15.48 -4.25 -30.43
CA LYS A 58 15.96 -4.14 -29.04
C LYS A 58 17.46 -3.81 -28.96
N ASP A 59 18.26 -4.32 -29.90
CA ASP A 59 19.69 -4.01 -29.97
C ASP A 59 19.97 -2.66 -30.63
N GLN A 60 19.03 -2.13 -31.42
CA GLN A 60 19.10 -0.75 -31.91
C GLN A 60 18.76 0.23 -30.78
N LYS A 61 19.80 0.72 -30.11
CA LYS A 61 19.71 1.81 -29.13
C LYS A 61 19.16 3.06 -29.83
N ASN A 62 17.84 3.26 -29.76
CA ASN A 62 17.16 4.42 -30.33
C ASN A 62 17.83 5.69 -29.77
N PRO A 63 18.35 6.60 -30.61
CA PRO A 63 19.03 7.80 -30.13
C PRO A 63 18.12 8.74 -29.32
N MET A 64 16.80 8.53 -29.36
CA MET A 64 15.80 9.23 -28.56
C MET A 64 15.31 8.44 -27.33
N ALA A 65 15.74 7.18 -27.17
CA ALA A 65 15.42 6.41 -25.96
C ALA A 65 16.32 6.89 -24.82
N MET A 66 15.77 7.82 -24.03
CA MET A 66 16.43 8.33 -22.83
C MET A 66 16.73 7.18 -21.88
N ASN A 67 17.96 7.14 -21.37
CA ASN A 67 18.34 6.21 -20.32
C ASN A 67 17.51 6.48 -19.04
N GLU A 68 17.33 5.49 -18.16
CA GLU A 68 16.53 5.67 -16.94
C GLU A 68 17.04 6.84 -16.09
N GLN A 69 18.35 7.10 -16.10
CA GLN A 69 18.99 8.24 -15.45
C GLN A 69 18.70 9.59 -16.13
N GLU A 70 18.53 9.60 -17.46
CA GLU A 70 18.24 10.81 -18.26
C GLU A 70 16.75 11.18 -18.18
N ARG A 71 15.86 10.21 -17.97
CA ARG A 71 14.43 10.46 -17.74
C ARG A 71 14.16 11.18 -16.43
N LEU A 72 15.10 11.11 -15.49
CA LEU A 72 14.95 11.74 -14.20
C LEU A 72 15.41 13.21 -14.28
N PRO A 73 14.71 14.15 -13.62
CA PRO A 73 15.12 15.55 -13.60
C PRO A 73 16.55 15.70 -13.03
N PRO A 74 17.31 16.73 -13.45
CA PRO A 74 18.65 16.99 -12.91
C PRO A 74 18.57 17.21 -11.39
N GLU A 75 19.63 16.84 -10.67
CA GLU A 75 19.74 17.08 -9.24
C GLU A 75 19.79 18.59 -8.94
N PRO A 76 19.26 19.08 -7.80
CA PRO A 76 18.75 18.34 -6.63
C PRO A 76 17.25 18.01 -6.71
N ARG A 77 16.91 16.72 -6.52
CA ARG A 77 15.53 16.24 -6.61
C ARG A 77 14.81 16.39 -5.27
N LEU A 78 13.56 16.87 -5.32
CA LEU A 78 12.74 17.04 -4.12
C LEU A 78 12.15 15.72 -3.56
N GLN A 79 12.28 14.60 -4.29
CA GLN A 79 11.64 13.31 -3.97
C GLN A 79 12.60 12.13 -3.81
N ALA A 80 13.89 12.30 -4.13
CA ALA A 80 14.93 11.39 -3.70
C ALA A 80 15.74 12.18 -2.67
N ALA A 81 15.57 11.88 -1.39
CA ALA A 81 16.49 12.34 -0.37
C ALA A 81 17.61 11.30 -0.28
N PRO A 82 18.71 11.43 -1.05
CA PRO A 82 19.89 10.58 -0.86
C PRO A 82 20.32 10.70 0.61
N GLY A 83 20.50 9.55 1.26
CA GLY A 83 20.72 9.43 2.69
C GLY A 83 19.45 9.29 3.53
N PHE A 84 18.25 9.17 2.95
CA PHE A 84 17.04 8.94 3.74
C PHE A 84 17.07 7.58 4.44
N GLY A 85 16.95 7.59 5.76
CA GLY A 85 17.05 6.41 6.58
C GLY A 85 16.78 6.71 8.05
N VAL A 86 16.50 5.66 8.81
CA VAL A 86 16.26 5.74 10.25
C VAL A 86 17.44 5.11 10.98
N ASP A 87 18.00 5.83 11.95
CA ASP A 87 19.03 5.27 12.83
C ASP A 87 18.37 4.29 13.81
N SER A 88 18.81 3.04 13.78
CA SER A 88 18.35 1.98 14.68
C SER A 88 19.52 1.46 15.52
N VAL A 89 19.23 0.76 16.63
CA VAL A 89 20.25 0.17 17.52
C VAL A 89 21.30 -0.66 16.77
N PRO A 90 20.95 -1.53 15.79
CA PRO A 90 21.96 -2.26 15.01
C PRO A 90 22.66 -1.43 13.92
N GLY A 91 22.20 -0.20 13.62
CA GLY A 91 22.76 0.68 12.60
C GLY A 91 21.72 1.48 11.83
N ARG A 92 22.17 2.32 10.89
CA ARG A 92 21.29 3.11 10.02
C ARG A 92 20.61 2.22 8.98
N VAL A 93 19.29 2.24 8.94
CA VAL A 93 18.48 1.54 7.93
C VAL A 93 18.23 2.50 6.78
N ASN A 94 18.74 2.18 5.58
CA ASN A 94 18.53 2.98 4.38
C ASN A 94 17.12 2.75 3.82
N LEU A 95 16.38 3.83 3.58
CA LEU A 95 14.97 3.81 3.14
C LEU A 95 14.75 4.52 1.80
N GLU A 96 15.82 4.85 1.08
CA GLU A 96 15.81 5.64 -0.16
C GLU A 96 14.91 5.05 -1.27
N LEU A 97 14.89 3.73 -1.41
CA LEU A 97 14.14 2.99 -2.42
C LEU A 97 12.87 2.33 -1.86
N ASN A 98 12.59 2.54 -0.58
CA ASN A 98 11.46 1.91 0.09
C ASN A 98 10.20 2.76 -0.05
N ALA A 99 9.05 2.13 0.17
CA ALA A 99 7.78 2.83 0.14
C ALA A 99 7.74 3.97 1.19
N PRO A 100 6.99 5.07 0.96
CA PRO A 100 6.97 6.23 1.86
C PRO A 100 6.65 5.89 3.32
N GLN A 101 5.79 4.90 3.54
CA GLN A 101 5.39 4.42 4.87
C GLN A 101 6.44 3.57 5.60
N SER A 102 7.59 3.29 4.97
CA SER A 102 8.64 2.45 5.56
C SER A 102 9.28 3.08 6.79
N GLU A 103 9.48 4.40 6.80
CA GLU A 103 10.00 5.14 7.96
C GLU A 103 9.12 4.91 9.19
N TYR A 104 7.81 5.13 9.04
CA TYR A 104 6.86 4.92 10.12
C TYR A 104 6.87 3.49 10.65
N ARG A 105 6.96 2.49 9.76
CA ARG A 105 6.99 1.08 10.14
C ARG A 105 8.23 0.74 10.96
N GLU A 106 9.40 1.24 10.57
CA GLU A 106 10.65 1.01 11.30
C GLU A 106 10.60 1.69 12.69
N LEU A 107 10.17 2.95 12.75
CA LEU A 107 10.01 3.66 14.01
C LEU A 107 9.01 2.96 14.94
N HIS A 108 7.88 2.50 14.41
CA HIS A 108 6.87 1.79 15.18
C HIS A 108 7.42 0.49 15.77
N GLN A 109 8.19 -0.27 15.00
CA GLN A 109 8.86 -1.48 15.50
C GLN A 109 9.86 -1.18 16.61
N GLN A 110 10.63 -0.09 16.50
CA GLN A 110 11.54 0.33 17.56
C GLN A 110 10.77 0.70 18.84
N TRP A 111 9.68 1.46 18.70
CA TRP A 111 8.82 1.80 19.83
C TRP A 111 8.17 0.58 20.47
N GLU A 112 7.70 -0.39 19.70
CA GLU A 112 7.15 -1.62 20.26
C GLU A 112 8.18 -2.40 21.08
N LYS A 113 9.44 -2.46 20.62
CA LYS A 113 10.52 -3.10 21.38
C LYS A 113 10.77 -2.38 22.69
N ILE A 114 10.92 -1.06 22.64
CA ILE A 114 11.12 -0.23 23.84
C ILE A 114 9.93 -0.37 24.81
N TRP A 115 8.70 -0.46 24.28
CA TRP A 115 7.51 -0.63 25.10
C TRP A 115 7.51 -1.97 25.85
N LYS A 116 7.90 -3.06 25.18
CA LYS A 116 7.88 -4.42 25.73
C LYS A 116 9.05 -4.66 26.70
N ASP A 117 10.24 -4.22 26.32
CA ASP A 117 11.49 -4.59 27.00
C ASP A 117 12.07 -3.46 27.86
N GLY A 118 11.62 -2.21 27.63
CA GLY A 118 12.25 -1.02 28.20
C GLY A 118 13.56 -0.65 27.48
N GLN A 119 14.23 0.36 28.00
CA GLN A 119 15.53 0.79 27.50
C GLN A 119 16.41 1.25 28.66
N THR A 120 17.65 0.77 28.69
CA THR A 120 18.71 1.23 29.58
C THR A 120 19.79 1.93 28.78
N ASP A 121 20.38 2.99 29.34
CA ASP A 121 21.55 3.62 28.75
C ASP A 121 22.75 2.65 28.80
N PRO A 122 23.35 2.29 27.65
CA PRO A 122 24.50 1.38 27.62
C PRO A 122 25.75 1.94 28.32
N GLN A 123 25.90 3.26 28.46
CA GLN A 123 27.09 3.85 29.09
C GLN A 123 26.96 3.98 30.60
N THR A 124 25.80 4.45 31.08
CA THR A 124 25.59 4.73 32.52
C THR A 124 24.85 3.62 33.25
N GLY A 125 24.21 2.69 32.52
CA GLY A 125 23.33 1.68 33.10
C GLY A 125 22.02 2.23 33.67
N THR A 126 21.73 3.52 33.45
CA THR A 126 20.52 4.17 33.95
C THR A 126 19.31 3.69 33.14
N VAL A 127 18.21 3.35 33.81
CA VAL A 127 16.95 3.01 33.14
C VAL A 127 16.36 4.28 32.51
N ILE A 128 16.29 4.30 31.18
CA ILE A 128 15.68 5.40 30.40
C ILE A 128 14.16 5.20 30.34
N SER A 129 13.73 3.97 30.06
CA SER A 129 12.32 3.60 30.01
C SER A 129 12.12 2.19 30.57
N LEU A 130 10.97 1.98 31.23
CA LEU A 130 10.61 0.75 31.90
C LEU A 130 9.20 0.31 31.44
N PRO A 131 8.97 -0.97 31.15
CA PRO A 131 7.64 -1.50 30.87
C PRO A 131 6.66 -1.18 32.00
N ILE A 132 5.40 -0.90 31.64
CA ILE A 132 4.42 -0.38 32.59
C ILE A 132 4.09 -1.38 33.70
N GLU A 133 4.13 -2.68 33.41
CA GLU A 133 3.93 -3.74 34.40
C GLU A 133 5.04 -3.73 35.44
N GLN A 134 6.30 -3.68 35.01
CA GLN A 134 7.46 -3.59 35.89
C GLN A 134 7.45 -2.29 36.70
N ALA A 135 7.04 -1.18 36.07
CA ALA A 135 6.91 0.11 36.75
C ALA A 135 5.89 0.05 37.90
N LYS A 136 4.75 -0.61 37.68
CA LYS A 136 3.73 -0.80 38.72
C LYS A 136 4.25 -1.64 39.87
N GLU A 137 4.94 -2.75 39.57
CA GLU A 137 5.51 -3.62 40.60
C GLU A 137 6.53 -2.87 41.46
N ASN A 138 7.46 -2.14 40.83
CA ASN A 138 8.46 -1.33 41.54
C ASN A 138 7.79 -0.24 42.39
N PHE A 139 6.79 0.45 41.84
CA PHE A 139 6.04 1.48 42.56
C PHE A 139 5.31 0.94 43.80
N LEU A 140 4.71 -0.24 43.69
CA LEU A 140 4.04 -0.91 44.81
C LEU A 140 5.04 -1.38 45.88
N GLN A 141 6.23 -1.82 45.48
CA GLN A 141 7.30 -2.20 46.41
C GLN A 141 7.82 -1.00 47.21
N GLU A 142 7.96 0.17 46.58
CA GLU A 142 8.40 1.40 47.23
C GLU A 142 7.44 1.90 48.32
N ASN A 143 6.22 1.33 48.44
CA ASN A 143 5.21 1.69 49.43
C ASN A 143 5.02 3.22 49.52
N VAL A 144 5.00 3.88 48.36
CA VAL A 144 4.84 5.33 48.27
C VAL A 144 3.49 5.70 48.86
N LYS A 145 3.52 6.30 50.05
CA LYS A 145 2.33 6.88 50.67
C LYS A 145 2.00 8.16 49.91
N SER A 146 0.72 8.40 49.65
CA SER A 146 0.27 9.71 49.17
C SER A 146 0.74 10.76 50.16
N ASP A 147 1.64 11.66 49.74
CA ASP A 147 2.12 12.72 50.62
C ASP A 147 1.00 13.75 50.78
N SER A 148 0.48 13.88 52.00
CA SER A 148 -0.53 14.89 52.32
C SER A 148 0.10 16.20 52.76
N SER A 149 1.35 16.47 52.35
CA SER A 149 2.08 17.68 52.73
C SER A 149 1.46 18.95 52.12
N GLU A 150 1.59 20.08 52.83
CA GLU A 150 1.10 21.39 52.37
C GLU A 150 1.66 21.78 50.99
N LYS A 151 2.84 21.26 50.64
CA LYS A 151 3.51 21.55 49.36
C LYS A 151 2.75 20.93 48.18
N GLU A 152 2.21 19.72 48.35
CA GLU A 152 1.42 19.04 47.35
C GLU A 152 0.03 19.67 47.20
N GLN A 153 -0.60 20.08 48.31
CA GLN A 153 -1.84 20.86 48.27
C GLN A 153 -1.66 22.19 47.53
N LYS A 154 -0.50 22.84 47.69
CA LYS A 154 -0.16 24.06 46.95
C LYS A 154 0.03 23.81 45.46
N MET A 155 0.74 22.74 45.07
CA MET A 155 0.88 22.36 43.66
C MET A 155 -0.46 21.95 43.01
N LEU A 156 -1.31 21.23 43.75
CA LEU A 156 -2.64 20.86 43.29
C LEU A 156 -3.54 22.09 43.12
N LYS A 157 -3.42 23.08 44.01
CA LYS A 157 -4.10 24.38 43.88
C LYS A 157 -3.57 25.18 42.69
N ASP A 158 -2.25 25.23 42.49
CA ASP A 158 -1.62 25.94 41.37
C ASP A 158 -1.99 25.32 40.01
N SER A 159 -2.01 23.99 39.90
CA SER A 159 -2.40 23.28 38.67
C SER A 159 -3.88 23.47 38.29
N ARG A 160 -4.74 23.69 39.29
CA ARG A 160 -6.15 24.02 39.08
C ARG A 160 -6.37 25.51 38.83
N SER A 161 -5.35 26.34 39.05
CA SER A 161 -5.45 27.77 38.87
C SER A 161 -5.16 28.18 37.42
N MET A 162 -5.96 29.11 36.89
CA MET A 162 -5.74 29.74 35.59
C MET A 162 -5.10 31.11 35.80
N PHE A 163 -4.00 31.35 35.09
CA PHE A 163 -3.32 32.64 35.06
C PHE A 163 -3.87 33.46 33.88
N SER A 164 -4.63 34.51 34.18
CA SER A 164 -5.14 35.45 33.16
C SER A 164 -4.10 36.51 32.80
N SER A 165 -4.00 36.82 31.50
CA SER A 165 -3.13 37.87 30.96
C SER A 165 -3.69 39.28 31.15
N SER A 166 -4.93 39.43 31.63
CA SER A 166 -5.59 40.73 31.82
C SER A 166 -5.13 41.48 33.08
N SER A 167 -4.34 40.85 33.95
CA SER A 167 -3.80 41.45 35.17
C SER A 167 -2.31 41.77 35.01
N ALA A 168 -1.94 43.04 35.21
CA ALA A 168 -0.58 43.56 35.09
C ALA A 168 0.44 42.96 36.10
N GLY A 169 -0.03 42.18 37.07
CA GLY A 169 0.78 41.23 37.83
C GLY A 169 0.21 39.83 37.61
N ARG A 170 1.07 38.84 37.36
CA ARG A 170 0.71 37.43 37.11
C ARG A 170 0.06 36.78 38.34
N VAL A 171 -1.17 37.16 38.68
CA VAL A 171 -1.93 36.58 39.79
C VAL A 171 -2.90 35.55 39.21
N ALA A 172 -2.99 34.38 39.84
CA ALA A 172 -3.98 33.36 39.51
C ALA A 172 -5.40 33.96 39.64
N SER A 173 -6.15 34.00 38.53
CA SER A 173 -7.42 34.72 38.46
C SER A 173 -8.62 33.84 38.77
N ASP A 174 -8.52 32.53 38.51
CA ASP A 174 -9.65 31.61 38.67
C ASP A 174 -9.18 30.17 38.96
N VAL A 175 -10.02 29.38 39.61
CA VAL A 175 -9.74 27.95 39.92
C VAL A 175 -10.77 27.08 39.23
N ARG A 176 -10.32 26.14 38.39
CA ARG A 176 -11.22 25.16 37.75
C ARG A 176 -11.89 24.31 38.83
N ARG A 177 -13.20 24.47 38.96
CA ARG A 177 -14.08 23.62 39.80
C ARG A 177 -14.01 22.18 39.33
#